data_AF-A0A1I8BVW6-F1
#
_entry.id   AF-A0A1I8BVW6-F1
#
_cell.length_a   1.000
_cell.length_b   1.000
_cell.length_c   1.000
_cell.angle_alpha   90.00
_cell.angle_beta   90.00
_cell.angle_gamma   90.00
#
_symmetry.space_group_name_H-M   'P 1'
#
loop_
_entity.id
_entity.type
_entity.pdbx_description
1 polymer ?
#
loop_
_entity_poly.entity_id
_entity_poly.type
_entity_poly.pdbx_seq_one_letter_code
_entity_poly.pdbx_strand_id
1 'polypeptide(L)'
;MKCGNGNMSNLAPDQWDMDEVLRCLNEASADKLRDSEWSPVMEFADFPWVPVIDGEFLVENIETSLKKGHFKKTQLLAGSNFDEILKSSLALQSILNYYEPEGLPIESKHWVDSEFALAHSEHGADTYYYMFSHRASQQTWPAWMGVLHGYEINFIFGEPYNRKQFKYTKEEQELSSRFMRFWANFARTGDPNRNPDNSYISDWPPYNSKTMEYINLTIESDYTKKGSKRIGTGPRRKHCNFWKFIPKLISISADLGESFIKWKQQMDRWENDYMTDWENHFEQYKRHQIYRRKDEGGNDDCGRN
;
A
#
# COMPACT_ATOMS: atom_id res chain seq x y z
N MET A 1 -10.38 24.41 -5.13
CA MET A 1 -11.27 25.45 -4.54
C MET A 1 -10.45 26.36 -3.64
N LYS A 2 -10.61 27.70 -3.69
CA LYS A 2 -9.94 28.61 -2.73
C LYS A 2 -10.99 29.10 -1.73
N CYS A 3 -11.02 28.48 -0.56
CA CYS A 3 -11.79 28.97 0.57
C CYS A 3 -10.91 29.92 1.39
N GLY A 4 -11.47 31.06 1.77
CA GLY A 4 -10.75 32.16 2.40
C GLY A 4 -10.46 33.32 1.45
N ASN A 5 -10.44 34.54 1.99
CA ASN A 5 -9.83 35.68 1.30
C ASN A 5 -8.42 35.28 0.83
N GLY A 6 -7.97 35.77 -0.34
CA GLY A 6 -6.76 35.32 -1.07
C GLY A 6 -5.41 35.25 -0.32
N ASN A 7 -5.40 35.56 0.98
CA ASN A 7 -4.31 35.35 1.92
C ASN A 7 -4.27 33.95 2.59
N MET A 8 -5.36 33.18 2.66
CA MET A 8 -5.35 31.91 3.41
C MET A 8 -4.43 30.84 2.80
N SER A 9 -4.32 30.80 1.47
CA SER A 9 -3.40 29.89 0.77
C SER A 9 -1.91 30.21 0.99
N ASN A 10 -1.58 31.32 1.65
CA ASN A 10 -0.20 31.71 2.02
C ASN A 10 0.11 31.45 3.50
N LEU A 11 -0.87 30.98 4.28
CA LEU A 11 -0.72 30.67 5.70
C LEU A 11 -0.47 29.17 5.92
N ALA A 12 0.28 28.83 6.96
CA ALA A 12 0.46 27.45 7.36
C ALA A 12 -0.89 26.84 7.84
N PRO A 13 -1.14 25.53 7.68
CA PRO A 13 -2.44 24.91 8.00
C PRO A 13 -2.92 25.11 9.44
N ASP A 14 -1.99 25.22 10.39
CA ASP A 14 -2.25 25.49 11.81
C ASP A 14 -2.71 26.94 12.10
N GLN A 15 -2.60 27.81 11.10
CA GLN A 15 -2.98 29.23 11.16
C GLN A 15 -4.30 29.52 10.42
N TRP A 16 -4.98 28.48 9.93
CA TRP A 16 -6.24 28.64 9.21
C TRP A 16 -7.39 28.94 10.17
N ASP A 17 -8.22 29.92 9.80
CA ASP A 17 -9.52 30.13 10.45
C ASP A 17 -10.47 29.02 9.99
N MET A 18 -10.62 27.99 10.83
CA MET A 18 -11.44 26.82 10.51
C MET A 18 -12.94 27.13 10.40
N ASP A 19 -13.43 28.18 11.07
CA ASP A 19 -14.83 28.60 10.97
C ASP A 19 -15.10 29.27 9.61
N GLU A 20 -14.16 30.08 9.12
CA GLU A 20 -14.24 30.66 7.77
C GLU A 20 -14.14 29.58 6.68
N VAL A 21 -13.24 28.61 6.85
CA VAL A 21 -13.10 27.47 5.94
C VAL A 21 -14.39 26.65 5.89
N LEU A 22 -14.94 26.28 7.05
CA LEU A 22 -16.16 25.48 7.14
C LEU A 22 -17.35 26.20 6.51
N ARG A 23 -17.53 27.50 6.77
CA ARG A 23 -18.58 28.31 6.14
C ARG A 23 -18.44 28.30 4.62
N CYS A 24 -17.23 28.51 4.09
CA CYS A 24 -16.99 28.48 2.65
C CYS A 24 -17.26 27.10 2.03
N LEU A 25 -16.88 26.01 2.70
CA LEU A 25 -17.17 24.65 2.24
C LEU A 25 -18.68 24.37 2.24
N ASN A 26 -19.42 24.85 3.26
CA ASN A 26 -20.87 24.71 3.35
C ASN A 26 -21.62 25.52 2.28
N GLU A 27 -21.08 26.65 1.83
CA GLU A 27 -21.64 27.45 0.72
C GLU A 27 -21.33 26.86 -0.66
N ALA A 28 -20.40 25.91 -0.75
CA ALA A 28 -20.03 25.26 -2.00
C ALA A 28 -21.11 24.30 -2.49
N SER A 29 -21.33 24.27 -3.81
CA SER A 29 -22.10 23.18 -4.43
C SER A 29 -21.36 21.84 -4.26
N ALA A 30 -22.10 20.75 -4.07
CA ALA A 30 -21.53 19.40 -3.98
C ALA A 30 -20.65 19.03 -5.19
N ASP A 31 -21.04 19.42 -6.41
CA ASP A 31 -20.24 19.17 -7.62
C ASP A 31 -18.85 19.80 -7.54
N LYS A 32 -18.77 21.05 -7.07
CA LYS A 32 -17.52 21.78 -6.89
C LYS A 32 -16.60 21.13 -5.86
N LEU A 33 -17.16 20.55 -4.80
CA LEU A 33 -16.42 19.82 -3.78
C LEU A 33 -15.84 18.52 -4.36
N ARG A 34 -16.69 17.70 -5.00
CA ARG A 34 -16.29 16.46 -5.69
C ARG A 34 -15.20 16.72 -6.72
N ASP A 35 -15.36 17.74 -7.56
CA ASP A 35 -14.42 18.02 -8.65
C ASP A 35 -13.06 18.53 -8.14
N SER A 36 -13.01 19.05 -6.90
CA SER A 36 -11.78 19.52 -6.24
C SER A 36 -11.17 18.49 -5.27
N GLU A 37 -11.83 17.36 -5.03
CA GLU A 37 -11.52 16.39 -3.98
C GLU A 37 -10.11 15.79 -4.12
N TRP A 38 -9.62 15.60 -5.34
CA TRP A 38 -8.32 15.00 -5.62
C TRP A 38 -7.16 15.99 -5.59
N SER A 39 -7.43 17.29 -5.39
CA SER A 39 -6.40 18.32 -5.30
C SER A 39 -5.36 18.17 -4.17
N PRO A 40 -5.68 17.61 -2.99
CA PRO A 40 -4.74 17.46 -1.88
C PRO A 40 -4.01 16.10 -1.87
N VAL A 41 -4.37 15.17 -2.77
CA VAL A 41 -3.79 13.83 -2.80
C VAL A 41 -2.44 13.86 -3.52
N MET A 42 -1.38 13.54 -2.80
CA MET A 42 -0.01 13.47 -3.33
C MET A 42 0.46 12.02 -3.54
N GLU A 43 -0.17 11.05 -2.88
CA GLU A 43 0.28 9.65 -2.83
C GLU A 43 -0.72 8.64 -3.41
N PHE A 44 -0.20 7.48 -3.80
CA PHE A 44 -0.92 6.41 -4.49
C PHE A 44 -1.72 5.53 -3.51
N ALA A 45 -3.00 5.28 -3.82
CA ALA A 45 -3.97 4.61 -2.94
C ALA A 45 -4.25 5.36 -1.62
N ASP A 46 -3.94 6.65 -1.60
CA ASP A 46 -4.37 7.59 -0.57
C ASP A 46 -5.68 8.21 -1.04
N PHE A 47 -6.75 8.00 -0.27
CA PHE A 47 -8.05 8.57 -0.56
C PHE A 47 -8.21 9.86 0.25
N PRO A 48 -8.65 10.97 -0.37
CA PRO A 48 -8.58 12.30 0.25
C PRO A 48 -9.44 12.43 1.51
N TRP A 49 -10.55 11.69 1.57
CA TRP A 49 -11.47 11.71 2.70
C TRP A 49 -11.70 10.29 3.20
N VAL A 50 -10.95 9.92 4.23
CA VAL A 50 -11.02 8.61 4.90
C VAL A 50 -11.37 8.79 6.38
N PRO A 51 -11.84 7.73 7.06
CA PRO A 51 -12.04 7.78 8.50
C PRO A 51 -10.79 8.24 9.25
N VAL A 52 -10.98 9.03 10.31
CA VAL A 52 -9.93 9.54 11.19
C VAL A 52 -10.17 9.09 12.63
N ILE A 53 -9.11 9.09 13.45
CA ILE A 53 -9.23 8.87 14.90
C ILE A 53 -9.81 10.15 15.50
N ASP A 54 -11.10 10.12 15.83
CA ASP A 54 -11.88 11.26 16.31
C ASP A 54 -12.07 11.27 17.84
N GLY A 55 -11.74 10.16 18.52
CA GLY A 55 -11.94 10.03 19.97
C GLY A 55 -13.38 9.67 20.36
N GLU A 56 -14.28 9.51 19.40
CA GLU A 56 -15.69 9.14 19.62
C GLU A 56 -16.03 7.81 18.94
N PHE A 57 -15.92 7.75 17.60
CA PHE A 57 -16.13 6.54 16.83
C PHE A 57 -14.87 5.65 16.81
N LEU A 58 -13.72 6.24 16.48
CA LEU A 58 -12.41 5.62 16.56
C LEU A 58 -11.62 6.28 17.69
N VAL A 59 -11.56 5.59 18.83
CA VAL A 59 -10.93 6.11 20.06
C VAL A 59 -9.42 5.87 20.14
N GLU A 60 -8.89 4.96 19.32
CA GLU A 60 -7.48 4.60 19.30
C GLU A 60 -7.06 4.08 17.90
N ASN A 61 -5.75 3.88 17.73
CA ASN A 61 -5.20 3.31 16.50
C ASN A 61 -5.59 1.84 16.32
N ILE A 62 -5.95 1.44 15.09
CA ILE A 62 -6.39 0.08 14.76
C ILE A 62 -5.39 -1.01 15.15
N GLU A 63 -4.07 -0.78 15.02
CA GLU A 63 -3.07 -1.75 15.45
C GLU A 63 -3.13 -2.01 16.95
N THR A 64 -3.44 -0.98 17.73
CA THR A 64 -3.59 -1.08 19.18
C THR A 64 -4.85 -1.86 19.51
N SER A 65 -5.97 -1.54 18.85
CA SER A 65 -7.23 -2.27 19.04
C SER A 65 -7.11 -3.75 18.66
N LEU A 66 -6.42 -4.07 17.56
CA LEU A 66 -6.18 -5.44 17.13
C LEU A 66 -5.30 -6.21 18.11
N LYS A 67 -4.22 -5.59 18.63
CA LYS A 67 -3.32 -6.22 19.61
C LYS A 67 -3.98 -6.44 20.97
N LYS A 68 -4.78 -5.48 21.44
CA LYS A 68 -5.45 -5.54 22.76
C LYS A 68 -6.78 -6.29 22.73
N GLY A 69 -7.32 -6.56 21.55
CA GLY A 69 -8.62 -7.19 21.43
C GLY A 69 -9.80 -6.24 21.61
N HIS A 70 -9.62 -4.93 21.46
CA HIS A 70 -10.66 -3.91 21.61
C HIS A 70 -11.55 -3.82 20.37
N PHE A 71 -12.24 -4.91 20.07
CA PHE A 71 -13.18 -5.03 18.96
C PHE A 71 -14.23 -6.07 19.32
N LYS A 72 -15.34 -6.07 18.58
CA LYS A 72 -16.44 -7.01 18.81
C LYS A 72 -15.94 -8.46 18.67
N LYS A 73 -16.15 -9.28 19.71
CA LYS A 73 -15.88 -10.71 19.66
C LYS A 73 -17.03 -11.43 18.96
N THR A 74 -16.80 -11.83 17.72
CA THR A 74 -17.77 -12.50 16.86
C THR A 74 -17.04 -13.34 15.83
N GLN A 75 -17.71 -14.34 15.27
CA GLN A 75 -17.17 -15.12 14.16
C GLN A 75 -16.86 -14.19 12.98
N LEU A 76 -15.82 -14.51 12.23
CA LEU A 76 -15.36 -13.70 11.09
C LEU A 76 -15.18 -14.57 9.84
N LEU A 77 -15.76 -14.14 8.74
CA LEU A 77 -15.45 -14.65 7.41
C LEU A 77 -14.84 -13.49 6.62
N ALA A 78 -13.60 -13.67 6.18
CA ALA A 78 -12.85 -12.68 5.41
C ALA A 78 -12.12 -13.37 4.24
N GLY A 79 -11.60 -12.60 3.31
CA GLY A 79 -10.82 -13.15 2.22
C GLY A 79 -10.26 -12.08 1.31
N SER A 80 -9.49 -12.52 0.33
CA SER A 80 -8.90 -11.65 -0.68
C SER A 80 -8.97 -12.32 -2.05
N ASN A 81 -8.88 -11.52 -3.10
CA ASN A 81 -8.66 -11.97 -4.47
C ASN A 81 -7.17 -12.24 -4.69
N PHE A 82 -6.84 -13.03 -5.72
CA PHE A 82 -5.45 -13.37 -6.00
C PHE A 82 -4.64 -12.17 -6.51
N ASP A 83 -5.27 -11.25 -7.27
CA ASP A 83 -4.64 -10.05 -7.83
C ASP A 83 -5.39 -8.78 -7.41
N GLU A 84 -5.26 -8.36 -6.14
CA GLU A 84 -5.99 -7.22 -5.52
C GLU A 84 -5.65 -5.82 -6.08
N ILE A 85 -4.77 -5.74 -7.08
CA ILE A 85 -4.22 -4.47 -7.54
C ILE A 85 -5.22 -3.73 -8.44
N LEU A 86 -5.59 -2.50 -8.06
CA LEU A 86 -6.49 -1.61 -8.82
C LEU A 86 -5.84 -1.07 -10.11
N LYS A 87 -6.68 -0.62 -11.05
CA LYS A 87 -6.32 -0.07 -12.38
C LYS A 87 -5.21 1.00 -12.35
N SER A 88 -5.14 1.84 -11.31
CA SER A 88 -4.15 2.93 -11.21
C SER A 88 -2.75 2.44 -10.84
N SER A 89 -2.62 1.39 -10.04
CA SER A 89 -1.34 0.76 -9.70
C SER A 89 -0.67 0.13 -10.91
N LEU A 90 -1.46 -0.32 -11.88
CA LEU A 90 -0.96 -0.90 -13.11
C LEU A 90 -0.45 0.14 -14.11
N ALA A 91 -0.99 1.36 -14.08
CA ALA A 91 -0.40 2.48 -14.83
C ALA A 91 1.01 2.76 -14.31
N LEU A 92 1.21 2.80 -12.98
CA LEU A 92 2.54 2.94 -12.39
C LEU A 92 3.42 1.71 -12.61
N GLN A 93 2.88 0.50 -12.53
CA GLN A 93 3.64 -0.74 -12.78
C GLN A 93 4.04 -0.87 -14.25
N SER A 94 3.24 -0.34 -15.19
CA SER A 94 3.62 -0.21 -16.59
C SER A 94 4.70 0.84 -16.82
N ILE A 95 4.71 1.94 -16.04
CA ILE A 95 5.78 2.95 -16.06
C ILE A 95 7.07 2.38 -15.44
N LEU A 96 6.98 1.69 -14.30
CA LEU A 96 8.11 1.04 -13.63
C LEU A 96 8.71 -0.10 -14.48
N ASN A 97 7.88 -0.96 -15.08
CA ASN A 97 8.35 -1.99 -16.02
C ASN A 97 8.91 -1.42 -17.32
N TYR A 98 8.46 -0.23 -17.77
CA TYR A 98 9.02 0.44 -18.94
C TYR A 98 10.40 1.02 -18.66
N TYR A 99 10.69 1.40 -17.41
CA TYR A 99 11.97 2.01 -17.01
C TYR A 99 13.00 1.03 -16.41
N GLU A 100 12.61 -0.09 -15.79
CA GLU A 100 13.54 -1.10 -15.26
C GLU A 100 12.98 -2.54 -15.39
N PRO A 101 13.46 -3.37 -16.34
CA PRO A 101 12.72 -4.58 -16.73
C PRO A 101 12.91 -5.83 -15.85
N GLU A 102 13.77 -5.84 -14.83
CA GLU A 102 14.09 -7.11 -14.15
C GLU A 102 14.18 -6.97 -12.63
N GLY A 103 13.25 -7.62 -11.92
CA GLY A 103 13.51 -8.13 -10.56
C GLY A 103 12.94 -7.35 -9.39
N LEU A 104 11.96 -6.45 -9.55
CA LEU A 104 11.32 -5.83 -8.38
C LEU A 104 10.35 -6.79 -7.66
N PRO A 105 10.53 -7.06 -6.35
CA PRO A 105 9.64 -7.90 -5.57
C PRO A 105 8.51 -7.07 -4.95
N ILE A 106 7.80 -6.29 -5.76
CA ILE A 106 6.61 -5.57 -5.28
C ILE A 106 5.39 -6.35 -5.75
N GLU A 107 5.04 -7.34 -4.95
CA GLU A 107 3.81 -8.07 -5.11
C GLU A 107 2.80 -7.73 -3.99
N SER A 108 1.55 -7.64 -4.44
CA SER A 108 0.30 -7.10 -3.89
C SER A 108 0.05 -7.11 -2.37
N LYS A 109 -0.67 -6.05 -1.95
CA LYS A 109 -1.09 -5.76 -0.59
C LYS A 109 -2.23 -6.65 -0.06
N HIS A 110 -1.99 -7.95 0.18
CA HIS A 110 -2.98 -8.84 0.84
C HIS A 110 -2.89 -8.85 2.38
N TRP A 111 -2.14 -7.93 3.00
CA TRP A 111 -1.79 -8.05 4.43
C TRP A 111 -2.92 -7.64 5.38
N VAL A 112 -3.67 -6.57 5.08
CA VAL A 112 -4.61 -5.97 6.05
C VAL A 112 -5.69 -6.97 6.46
N ASP A 113 -6.30 -7.63 5.48
CA ASP A 113 -7.39 -8.59 5.72
C ASP A 113 -6.89 -9.81 6.50
N SER A 114 -5.67 -10.28 6.19
CA SER A 114 -5.06 -11.42 6.89
C SER A 114 -4.70 -11.11 8.35
N GLU A 115 -4.28 -9.88 8.65
CA GLU A 115 -3.95 -9.46 10.02
C GLU A 115 -5.22 -9.26 10.86
N PHE A 116 -6.26 -8.70 10.27
CA PHE A 116 -7.57 -8.58 10.93
C PHE A 116 -8.16 -9.95 11.26
N ALA A 117 -8.10 -10.88 10.31
CA ALA A 117 -8.52 -12.27 10.49
C ALA A 117 -7.71 -12.99 11.59
N LEU A 118 -6.39 -12.79 11.58
CA LEU A 118 -5.50 -13.36 12.59
C LEU A 118 -5.81 -12.81 13.98
N ALA A 119 -5.98 -11.50 14.12
CA ALA A 119 -6.31 -10.87 15.40
C ALA A 119 -7.64 -11.38 15.98
N HIS A 120 -8.66 -11.60 15.14
CA HIS A 120 -9.91 -12.21 15.57
C HIS A 120 -9.69 -13.63 16.10
N SER A 121 -8.93 -14.44 15.35
CA SER A 121 -8.62 -15.83 15.72
C SER A 121 -7.82 -15.91 17.03
N GLU A 122 -6.79 -15.08 17.19
CA GLU A 122 -5.95 -15.03 18.39
C GLU A 122 -6.72 -14.59 19.65
N HIS A 123 -7.81 -13.85 19.48
CA HIS A 123 -8.72 -13.48 20.55
C HIS A 123 -9.93 -14.41 20.68
N GLY A 124 -9.85 -15.63 20.13
CA GLY A 124 -10.81 -16.72 20.38
C GLY A 124 -12.06 -16.70 19.51
N ALA A 125 -12.09 -15.94 18.41
CA ALA A 125 -13.18 -16.02 17.44
C ALA A 125 -12.96 -17.18 16.44
N ASP A 126 -14.05 -17.82 16.04
CA ASP A 126 -14.04 -18.71 14.88
C ASP A 126 -13.88 -17.87 13.61
N THR A 127 -12.70 -17.93 13.01
CA THR A 127 -12.35 -17.17 11.81
C THR A 127 -12.23 -18.11 10.61
N TYR A 128 -12.73 -17.69 9.46
CA TYR A 128 -12.62 -18.41 8.19
C TYR A 128 -12.07 -17.47 7.13
N TYR A 129 -11.05 -17.94 6.38
CA TYR A 129 -10.41 -17.14 5.33
C TYR A 129 -10.56 -17.80 3.97
N TYR A 130 -10.84 -17.02 2.93
CA TYR A 130 -10.82 -17.48 1.54
C TYR A 130 -9.80 -16.73 0.69
N MET A 131 -9.34 -17.38 -0.36
CA MET A 131 -8.63 -16.76 -1.48
C MET A 131 -9.45 -16.98 -2.74
N PHE A 132 -9.91 -15.93 -3.38
CA PHE A 132 -10.62 -16.03 -4.66
C PHE A 132 -9.60 -16.00 -5.80
N SER A 133 -9.43 -17.11 -6.51
CA SER A 133 -8.38 -17.27 -7.53
C SER A 133 -8.92 -17.58 -8.92
N HIS A 134 -10.22 -17.39 -9.15
CA HIS A 134 -10.83 -17.62 -10.46
C HIS A 134 -10.94 -16.33 -11.26
N ARG A 135 -10.39 -16.34 -12.48
CA ARG A 135 -10.61 -15.27 -13.42
C ARG A 135 -11.88 -15.53 -14.24
N ALA A 136 -12.86 -14.66 -14.11
CA ALA A 136 -14.14 -14.78 -14.80
C ALA A 136 -13.99 -14.79 -16.34
N SER A 137 -14.76 -15.65 -17.01
CA SER A 137 -14.85 -15.72 -18.47
C SER A 137 -15.42 -14.44 -19.09
N GLN A 138 -16.22 -13.69 -18.32
CA GLN A 138 -16.84 -12.43 -18.71
C GLN A 138 -15.99 -11.20 -18.32
N GLN A 139 -14.82 -11.39 -17.69
CA GLN A 139 -13.94 -10.27 -17.34
C GLN A 139 -13.36 -9.65 -18.61
N THR A 140 -13.69 -8.37 -18.84
CA THR A 140 -13.29 -7.60 -20.03
C THR A 140 -11.88 -7.03 -19.96
N TRP A 141 -11.26 -7.00 -18.78
CA TRP A 141 -9.88 -6.56 -18.62
C TRP A 141 -8.90 -7.48 -19.35
N PRO A 142 -7.70 -7.01 -19.72
CA PRO A 142 -6.64 -7.86 -20.25
C PRO A 142 -6.30 -9.08 -19.37
N ALA A 143 -5.85 -10.17 -20.01
CA ALA A 143 -5.55 -11.43 -19.34
C ALA A 143 -4.44 -11.31 -18.28
N TRP A 144 -3.44 -10.46 -18.53
CA TRP A 144 -2.30 -10.24 -17.64
C TRP A 144 -2.69 -9.62 -16.29
N MET A 145 -3.89 -9.05 -16.19
CA MET A 145 -4.41 -8.46 -14.93
C MET A 145 -4.95 -9.51 -13.95
N GLY A 146 -5.02 -10.79 -14.33
CA GLY A 146 -5.38 -11.87 -13.41
C GLY A 146 -6.78 -11.72 -12.79
N VAL A 147 -6.88 -11.96 -11.48
CA VAL A 147 -8.09 -12.01 -10.65
C VAL A 147 -8.23 -10.72 -9.84
N LEU A 148 -8.86 -9.72 -10.46
CA LEU A 148 -8.88 -8.34 -9.99
C LEU A 148 -9.70 -8.13 -8.73
N HIS A 149 -9.34 -7.08 -7.98
CA HIS A 149 -10.13 -6.55 -6.87
C HIS A 149 -11.62 -6.36 -7.25
N GLY A 150 -12.52 -6.86 -6.39
CA GLY A 150 -13.97 -6.75 -6.54
C GLY A 150 -14.63 -7.69 -7.56
N TYR A 151 -13.88 -8.51 -8.31
CA TYR A 151 -14.48 -9.43 -9.29
C TYR A 151 -15.16 -10.65 -8.66
N GLU A 152 -14.85 -10.97 -7.42
CA GLU A 152 -15.51 -12.00 -6.62
C GLU A 152 -16.94 -11.60 -6.23
N ILE A 153 -17.23 -10.29 -6.17
CA ILE A 153 -18.57 -9.73 -5.87
C ILE A 153 -19.61 -10.29 -6.84
N ASN A 154 -19.28 -10.38 -8.13
CA ASN A 154 -20.18 -10.92 -9.17
C ASN A 154 -20.64 -12.35 -8.83
N PHE A 155 -19.75 -13.15 -8.24
CA PHE A 155 -20.05 -14.54 -7.86
C PHE A 155 -20.86 -14.63 -6.56
N ILE A 156 -20.60 -13.74 -5.60
CA ILE A 156 -21.37 -13.67 -4.33
C ILE A 156 -22.81 -13.23 -4.60
N PHE A 157 -23.05 -12.33 -5.55
CA PHE A 157 -24.40 -11.85 -5.89
C PHE A 157 -25.11 -12.66 -6.99
N GLY A 158 -24.52 -13.76 -7.45
CA GLY A 158 -25.17 -14.67 -8.38
C GLY A 158 -25.27 -14.16 -9.82
N GLU A 159 -24.42 -13.22 -10.25
CA GLU A 159 -24.37 -12.74 -11.64
C GLU A 159 -24.23 -13.88 -12.66
N PRO A 160 -23.49 -14.98 -12.40
CA PRO A 160 -23.43 -16.13 -13.29
C PRO A 160 -24.77 -16.79 -13.64
N TYR A 161 -25.85 -16.53 -12.88
CA TYR A 161 -27.20 -16.99 -13.18
C TYR A 161 -27.97 -16.05 -14.14
N ASN A 162 -27.49 -14.84 -14.38
CA ASN A 162 -28.08 -13.89 -15.33
C ASN A 162 -27.70 -14.23 -16.77
N ARG A 163 -28.29 -15.31 -17.29
CA ARG A 163 -28.07 -15.81 -18.66
C ARG A 163 -28.58 -14.88 -19.77
N LYS A 164 -29.35 -13.84 -19.43
CA LYS A 164 -29.85 -12.87 -20.40
C LYS A 164 -28.78 -11.85 -20.78
N GLN A 165 -27.96 -11.45 -19.81
CA GLN A 165 -26.97 -10.40 -19.97
C GLN A 165 -25.55 -10.96 -20.16
N PHE A 166 -25.24 -12.10 -19.52
CA PHE A 166 -23.88 -12.63 -19.45
C PHE A 166 -23.79 -14.09 -19.89
N LYS A 167 -22.62 -14.49 -20.39
CA LYS A 167 -22.34 -15.84 -20.89
C LYS A 167 -21.34 -16.59 -20.01
N TYR A 168 -21.61 -16.64 -18.72
CA TYR A 168 -20.83 -17.45 -17.77
C TYR A 168 -20.93 -18.94 -18.06
N THR A 169 -19.85 -19.67 -17.79
CA THR A 169 -19.77 -21.12 -17.95
C THR A 169 -20.59 -21.84 -16.88
N LYS A 170 -20.84 -23.15 -17.07
CA LYS A 170 -21.50 -23.98 -16.04
C LYS A 170 -20.65 -24.13 -14.77
N GLU A 171 -19.32 -24.24 -14.93
CA GLU A 171 -18.41 -24.32 -13.77
C GLU A 171 -18.42 -23.03 -12.96
N GLU A 172 -18.58 -21.87 -13.60
CA GLU A 172 -18.73 -20.58 -12.92
C GLU A 172 -20.05 -20.44 -12.18
N GLN A 173 -21.14 -20.98 -12.72
CA GLN A 173 -22.42 -21.08 -12.00
C GLN A 173 -22.28 -21.95 -10.74
N GLU A 174 -21.58 -23.08 -10.83
CA GLU A 174 -21.30 -23.94 -9.66
C GLU A 174 -20.40 -23.23 -8.63
N LEU A 175 -19.35 -22.53 -9.08
CA LEU A 175 -18.50 -21.73 -8.21
C LEU A 175 -19.33 -20.67 -7.47
N SER A 176 -20.21 -19.95 -8.17
CA SER A 176 -21.11 -18.96 -7.58
C SER A 176 -22.08 -19.59 -6.58
N SER A 177 -22.70 -20.73 -6.91
CA SER A 177 -23.55 -21.49 -5.98
C SER A 177 -22.81 -21.87 -4.71
N ARG A 178 -21.60 -22.42 -4.84
CA ARG A 178 -20.78 -22.81 -3.69
C ARG A 178 -20.40 -21.60 -2.85
N PHE A 179 -20.02 -20.49 -3.47
CA PHE A 179 -19.61 -19.29 -2.76
C PHE A 179 -20.78 -18.63 -2.02
N MET A 180 -21.93 -18.47 -2.67
CA MET A 180 -23.17 -18.01 -2.05
C MET A 180 -23.59 -18.90 -0.87
N ARG A 181 -23.46 -20.22 -1.03
CA ARG A 181 -23.80 -21.17 0.04
C ARG A 181 -22.91 -20.99 1.26
N PHE A 182 -21.60 -20.82 1.10
CA PHE A 182 -20.70 -20.55 2.22
C PHE A 182 -21.06 -19.25 2.96
N TRP A 183 -21.28 -18.16 2.23
CA TRP A 183 -21.70 -16.88 2.83
C TRP A 183 -23.05 -16.99 3.55
N ALA A 184 -24.03 -17.66 2.94
CA ALA A 184 -25.35 -17.81 3.51
C ALA A 184 -25.37 -18.77 4.72
N ASN A 185 -24.51 -19.78 4.74
CA ASN A 185 -24.32 -20.65 5.90
C ASN A 185 -23.67 -19.88 7.04
N PHE A 186 -22.56 -19.20 6.77
CA PHE A 186 -21.86 -18.38 7.75
C PHE A 186 -22.78 -17.33 8.37
N ALA A 187 -23.58 -16.62 7.57
CA ALA A 187 -24.53 -15.63 8.07
C ALA A 187 -25.61 -16.23 9.00
N ARG A 188 -25.99 -17.50 8.81
CA ARG A 188 -27.02 -18.18 9.63
C ARG A 188 -26.46 -18.86 10.87
N THR A 189 -25.25 -19.40 10.79
CA THR A 189 -24.72 -20.35 11.79
C THR A 189 -23.38 -19.92 12.39
N GLY A 190 -22.70 -18.92 11.80
CA GLY A 190 -21.32 -18.56 12.14
C GLY A 190 -20.27 -19.52 11.57
N ASP A 191 -20.66 -20.55 10.81
CA ASP A 191 -19.76 -21.55 10.21
C ASP A 191 -20.13 -21.75 8.72
N PRO A 192 -19.22 -21.47 7.78
CA PRO A 192 -19.52 -21.62 6.34
C PRO A 192 -19.83 -23.07 5.96
N ASN A 193 -19.35 -24.05 6.73
CA ASN A 193 -19.55 -25.47 6.44
C ASN A 193 -20.90 -25.98 6.93
N ARG A 194 -21.53 -25.31 7.90
CA ARG A 194 -22.71 -25.81 8.59
C ARG A 194 -23.99 -25.28 7.96
N ASN A 195 -24.78 -26.18 7.39
CA ASN A 195 -26.13 -25.88 6.94
C ASN A 195 -27.08 -25.63 8.13
N PRO A 196 -28.25 -25.01 7.89
CA PRO A 196 -29.26 -24.81 8.94
C PRO A 196 -29.80 -26.10 9.58
N ASP A 197 -29.71 -27.23 8.88
CA ASP A 197 -30.10 -28.56 9.37
C ASP A 197 -28.96 -29.29 10.12
N ASN A 198 -27.86 -28.57 10.41
CA ASN A 198 -26.62 -29.08 11.01
C ASN A 198 -25.85 -30.11 10.16
N SER A 199 -26.19 -30.29 8.88
CA SER A 199 -25.34 -31.05 7.96
C SER A 199 -24.12 -30.23 7.53
N TYR A 200 -23.01 -30.92 7.23
CA TYR A 200 -21.75 -30.30 6.79
C TYR A 200 -21.55 -30.49 5.28
N ILE A 201 -21.17 -29.41 4.58
CA ILE A 201 -21.04 -29.41 3.10
C ILE A 201 -19.59 -29.40 2.60
N SER A 202 -18.63 -29.12 3.46
CA SER A 202 -17.22 -28.98 3.11
C SER A 202 -16.34 -29.03 4.35
N ASP A 203 -15.04 -29.17 4.12
CA ASP A 203 -13.99 -29.13 5.13
C ASP A 203 -13.23 -27.80 5.02
N TRP A 204 -13.93 -26.65 5.02
CA TRP A 204 -13.26 -25.34 5.10
C TRP A 204 -12.65 -25.20 6.50
N PRO A 205 -11.31 -25.20 6.63
CA PRO A 205 -10.65 -25.15 7.94
C PRO A 205 -10.77 -23.78 8.60
N PRO A 206 -10.79 -23.72 9.94
CA PRO A 206 -10.71 -22.46 10.66
C PRO A 206 -9.34 -21.81 10.48
N TYR A 207 -9.33 -20.52 10.17
CA TYR A 207 -8.14 -19.69 10.06
C TYR A 207 -7.56 -19.42 11.45
N ASN A 208 -6.26 -19.67 11.63
CA ASN A 208 -5.56 -19.50 12.89
C ASN A 208 -4.07 -19.23 12.70
N SER A 209 -3.40 -18.81 13.77
CA SER A 209 -1.97 -18.45 13.74
C SER A 209 -1.02 -19.61 13.45
N LYS A 210 -1.46 -20.86 13.68
CA LYS A 210 -0.62 -22.06 13.48
C LYS A 210 -0.60 -22.50 12.02
N THR A 211 -1.78 -22.67 11.42
CA THR A 211 -1.91 -23.22 10.07
C THR A 211 -2.13 -22.13 9.01
N MET A 212 -2.76 -21.03 9.38
CA MET A 212 -3.18 -19.95 8.48
C MET A 212 -3.95 -20.47 7.25
N GLU A 213 -4.68 -21.56 7.41
CA GLU A 213 -5.32 -22.23 6.29
C GLU A 213 -6.51 -21.44 5.76
N TYR A 214 -6.62 -21.39 4.43
CA TYR A 214 -7.72 -20.74 3.74
C TYR A 214 -8.29 -21.67 2.67
N ILE A 215 -9.55 -21.48 2.33
CA ILE A 215 -10.13 -22.15 1.16
C ILE A 215 -9.80 -21.35 -0.10
N ASN A 216 -9.24 -22.01 -1.09
CA ASN A 216 -9.06 -21.43 -2.41
C ASN A 216 -10.34 -21.61 -3.22
N LEU A 217 -10.97 -20.52 -3.66
CA LEU A 217 -12.20 -20.51 -4.43
C LEU A 217 -11.87 -20.35 -5.92
N THR A 218 -11.93 -21.47 -6.64
CA THR A 218 -11.83 -21.52 -8.11
C THR A 218 -12.72 -22.60 -8.71
N ILE A 219 -12.83 -22.64 -10.04
CA ILE A 219 -13.58 -23.65 -10.77
C ILE A 219 -12.97 -25.06 -10.64
N GLU A 220 -13.80 -26.09 -10.82
CA GLU A 220 -13.40 -27.49 -10.63
C GLU A 220 -12.27 -27.95 -11.55
N SER A 221 -12.25 -27.45 -12.79
CA SER A 221 -11.18 -27.73 -13.72
C SER A 221 -9.82 -27.18 -13.27
N ASP A 222 -9.77 -26.14 -12.45
CA ASP A 222 -8.52 -25.59 -11.93
C ASP A 222 -7.90 -26.48 -10.84
N TYR A 223 -8.72 -27.16 -10.03
CA TYR A 223 -8.20 -28.15 -9.09
C TYR A 223 -7.71 -29.41 -9.81
N THR A 224 -8.49 -29.90 -10.78
CA THR A 224 -8.24 -31.20 -11.42
C THR A 224 -7.21 -31.13 -12.54
N LYS A 225 -7.18 -30.06 -13.34
CA LYS A 225 -6.30 -29.94 -14.53
C LYS A 225 -5.08 -29.07 -14.27
N LYS A 226 -5.21 -27.99 -13.49
CA LYS A 226 -4.09 -27.09 -13.18
C LYS A 226 -3.39 -27.43 -11.86
N GLY A 227 -3.90 -28.41 -11.11
CA GLY A 227 -3.30 -28.84 -9.85
C GLY A 227 -3.46 -27.82 -8.72
N SER A 228 -4.43 -26.90 -8.82
CA SER A 228 -4.72 -25.95 -7.74
C SER A 228 -5.14 -26.71 -6.48
N LYS A 229 -4.67 -26.27 -5.31
CA LYS A 229 -5.10 -26.86 -4.04
C LYS A 229 -6.38 -26.19 -3.58
N ARG A 230 -7.32 -26.98 -3.04
CA ARG A 230 -8.55 -26.44 -2.40
C ARG A 230 -8.24 -25.75 -1.08
N ILE A 231 -7.30 -26.29 -0.31
CA ILE A 231 -6.82 -25.69 0.93
C ILE A 231 -5.41 -25.16 0.69
N GLY A 232 -5.23 -23.86 0.91
CA GLY A 232 -3.93 -23.20 0.91
C GLY A 232 -3.50 -22.85 2.34
N THR A 233 -2.24 -22.44 2.50
CA THR A 233 -1.71 -22.01 3.81
C THR A 233 -1.12 -20.61 3.68
N GLY A 234 -1.84 -19.65 4.27
CA GLY A 234 -1.55 -18.22 4.25
C GLY A 234 -1.54 -17.59 2.85
N PRO A 235 -1.99 -16.35 2.67
CA PRO A 235 -1.47 -15.54 1.58
C PRO A 235 -0.01 -15.21 1.89
N ARG A 236 0.93 -15.66 1.05
CA ARG A 236 2.27 -15.04 0.91
C ARG A 236 3.12 -14.86 2.20
N ARG A 237 3.21 -15.86 3.10
CA ARG A 237 3.96 -15.80 4.39
C ARG A 237 5.30 -15.04 4.36
N LYS A 238 6.13 -15.27 3.33
CA LYS A 238 7.44 -14.61 3.18
C LYS A 238 7.33 -13.10 2.90
N HIS A 239 6.35 -12.70 2.09
CA HIS A 239 6.13 -11.30 1.72
C HIS A 239 5.44 -10.52 2.85
N CYS A 240 4.48 -11.15 3.56
CA CYS A 240 3.89 -10.55 4.76
C CYS A 240 4.95 -10.27 5.84
N ASN A 241 5.88 -11.20 6.05
CA ASN A 241 7.00 -11.00 6.97
C ASN A 241 7.93 -9.86 6.53
N PHE A 242 8.19 -9.73 5.22
CA PHE A 242 8.98 -8.63 4.67
C PHE A 242 8.32 -7.26 4.94
N TRP A 243 7.04 -7.09 4.62
CA TRP A 243 6.36 -5.81 4.83
C TRP A 243 6.16 -5.47 6.32
N LYS A 244 6.00 -6.46 7.21
CA LYS A 244 6.06 -6.24 8.67
C LYS A 244 7.40 -5.68 9.14
N PHE A 245 8.47 -6.00 8.42
CA PHE A 245 9.81 -5.53 8.74
C PHE A 245 10.08 -4.11 8.23
N ILE A 246 9.35 -3.64 7.19
CA ILE A 246 9.58 -2.33 6.58
C ILE A 246 9.42 -1.15 7.55
N PRO A 247 8.36 -1.03 8.38
CA PRO A 247 8.27 0.06 9.36
C PRO A 247 9.45 0.09 10.34
N LYS A 248 9.94 -1.09 10.74
CA LYS A 248 11.13 -1.23 11.58
C LYS A 248 12.40 -0.81 10.84
N LEU A 249 12.53 -1.18 9.57
CA LEU A 249 13.65 -0.76 8.72
C LEU A 249 13.62 0.74 8.44
N ILE A 250 12.45 1.33 8.19
CA ILE A 250 12.24 2.77 8.03
C ILE A 250 12.63 3.50 9.31
N SER A 251 12.19 3.02 10.48
CA SER A 251 12.57 3.58 11.78
C SER A 251 14.09 3.55 11.99
N ILE A 252 14.76 2.46 11.62
CA ILE A 252 16.23 2.35 11.70
C ILE A 252 16.90 3.26 10.67
N SER A 253 16.34 3.39 9.47
CA SER A 253 16.90 4.24 8.40
C SER A 253 16.60 5.72 8.58
N ALA A 254 15.55 6.10 9.31
CA ALA A 254 15.21 7.48 9.61
C ALA A 254 16.32 8.13 10.46
N ASP A 255 16.90 7.37 11.40
CA ASP A 255 18.11 7.76 12.14
C ASP A 255 19.34 7.94 11.23
N LEU A 256 19.46 7.12 10.17
CA LEU A 256 20.50 7.26 9.15
C LEU A 256 20.26 8.45 8.22
N GLY A 257 19.01 8.80 7.93
CA GLY A 257 18.62 9.86 6.99
C GLY A 257 19.06 11.24 7.45
N GLU A 258 18.86 11.58 8.73
CA GLU A 258 19.32 12.86 9.28
C GLU A 258 20.86 12.94 9.29
N SER A 259 21.52 11.84 9.66
CA SER A 259 22.98 11.73 9.68
C SER A 259 23.58 11.83 8.27
N PHE A 260 22.96 11.21 7.28
CA PHE A 260 23.37 11.24 5.87
C PHE A 260 23.14 12.61 5.23
N ILE A 261 22.01 13.27 5.52
CA ILE A 261 21.74 14.64 5.05
C ILE A 261 22.76 15.62 5.64
N LYS A 262 23.07 15.50 6.94
CA LYS A 262 24.12 16.30 7.60
C LYS A 262 25.49 16.06 6.98
N TRP A 263 25.85 14.80 6.72
CA TRP A 263 27.09 14.44 6.05
C TRP A 263 27.16 15.00 4.62
N LYS A 264 26.08 14.88 3.84
CA LYS A 264 26.01 15.42 2.47
C LYS A 264 26.17 16.94 2.45
N GLN A 265 25.49 17.65 3.36
CA GLN A 265 25.66 19.11 3.51
C GLN A 265 27.07 19.50 3.97
N GLN A 266 27.73 18.67 4.78
CA GLN A 266 29.13 18.90 5.18
C GLN A 266 30.09 18.65 4.01
N MET A 267 29.86 17.61 3.20
CA MET A 267 30.66 17.33 2.01
C MET A 267 30.50 18.39 0.92
N ASP A 268 29.28 18.86 0.67
CA ASP A 268 29.03 19.95 -0.29
C ASP A 268 29.77 21.24 0.12
N ARG A 269 29.77 21.59 1.40
CA ARG A 269 30.53 22.75 1.92
C ARG A 269 32.04 22.53 1.83
N TRP A 270 32.51 21.32 2.11
CA TRP A 270 33.93 21.00 1.99
C TRP A 270 34.41 21.13 0.54
N GLU A 271 33.66 20.61 -0.42
CA GLU A 271 34.01 20.65 -1.85
C GLU A 271 33.92 22.08 -2.41
N ASN A 272 32.80 22.76 -2.17
CA ASN A 272 32.51 24.01 -2.86
C ASN A 272 33.10 25.24 -2.15
N ASP A 273 33.18 25.23 -0.83
CA ASP A 273 33.70 26.39 -0.09
C ASP A 273 35.17 26.14 0.29
N TYR A 274 35.43 25.07 1.04
CA TYR A 274 36.75 24.84 1.64
C TYR A 274 37.82 24.49 0.61
N MET A 275 37.54 23.56 -0.31
CA MET A 275 38.51 23.15 -1.33
C MET A 275 38.74 24.25 -2.36
N THR A 276 37.71 24.99 -2.74
CA THR A 276 37.85 26.15 -3.65
C THR A 276 38.66 27.27 -3.00
N ASP A 277 38.41 27.58 -1.72
CA ASP A 277 39.21 28.57 -1.01
C ASP A 277 40.66 28.11 -0.79
N TRP A 278 40.87 26.82 -0.50
CA TRP A 278 42.20 26.23 -0.41
C TRP A 278 42.96 26.31 -1.73
N GLU A 279 42.32 26.01 -2.87
CA GLU A 279 42.93 26.14 -4.19
C GLU A 279 43.34 27.59 -4.49
N ASN A 280 42.47 28.55 -4.17
CA ASN A 280 42.77 29.97 -4.32
C ASN A 280 43.98 30.40 -3.46
N HIS A 281 44.01 30.00 -2.19
CA HIS A 281 45.14 30.26 -1.30
C HIS A 281 46.42 29.58 -1.78
N PHE A 282 46.33 28.35 -2.30
CA PHE A 282 47.45 27.60 -2.82
C PHE A 282 48.02 28.24 -4.10
N GLU A 283 47.17 28.73 -4.99
CA GLU A 283 47.59 29.49 -6.18
C GLU A 283 48.24 30.81 -5.79
N GLN A 284 47.69 31.54 -4.81
CA GLN A 284 48.31 32.75 -4.28
C GLN A 284 49.68 32.47 -3.67
N TYR A 285 49.81 31.39 -2.90
CA TYR A 285 51.08 30.96 -2.34
C TYR A 285 52.11 30.67 -3.46
N LYS A 286 51.72 29.92 -4.50
CA LYS A 286 52.60 29.65 -5.66
C LYS A 286 53.06 30.93 -6.34
N ARG A 287 52.18 31.91 -6.55
CA ARG A 287 52.56 33.22 -7.13
C ARG A 287 53.54 33.96 -6.24
N HIS A 288 53.29 34.04 -4.93
CA HIS A 288 54.21 34.68 -3.98
C HIS A 288 55.60 34.03 -3.96
N GLN A 289 55.68 32.70 -4.08
CA GLN A 289 56.97 31.99 -4.19
C GLN A 289 57.73 32.35 -5.47
N ILE A 290 57.04 32.64 -6.58
CA ILE A 290 57.67 33.08 -7.84
C ILE A 290 58.23 34.50 -7.71
N TYR A 291 57.50 35.42 -7.06
CA TYR A 291 58.00 36.78 -6.79
C TYR A 291 59.21 36.76 -5.86
N ARG A 292 59.17 35.96 -4.78
CA ARG A 292 60.30 35.82 -3.85
C ARG A 292 61.59 35.34 -4.54
N ARG A 293 61.47 34.42 -5.51
CA ARG A 293 62.62 33.95 -6.32
C ARG A 293 63.12 34.98 -7.34
N LYS A 294 62.26 35.89 -7.81
CA LYS A 294 62.66 36.99 -8.71
C LYS A 294 63.39 38.10 -7.96
N ASP A 295 62.95 38.42 -6.75
CA ASP A 295 63.63 39.41 -5.90
C ASP A 295 65.00 38.90 -5.41
N GLU A 296 65.16 37.59 -5.24
CA GLU A 296 66.46 36.95 -4.99
C GLU A 296 67.41 36.98 -6.20
N GLY A 297 66.92 37.24 -7.43
CA GLY A 297 67.71 37.25 -8.66
C GLY A 297 67.93 38.64 -9.29
N GLY A 298 67.45 39.71 -8.65
CA GLY A 298 67.40 41.07 -9.21
C GLY A 298 68.40 42.07 -8.63
N ASN A 299 69.43 41.62 -7.90
CA ASN A 299 70.34 42.52 -7.19
C ASN A 299 71.83 42.27 -7.50
N ASP A 300 72.18 42.05 -8.77
CA ASP A 300 73.58 41.97 -9.24
C ASP A 300 73.80 42.70 -10.59
N ASP A 301 73.35 43.96 -10.71
CA ASP A 301 73.94 44.89 -11.69
C ASP A 301 74.11 46.30 -11.11
N CYS A 302 74.99 46.39 -10.11
CA CYS A 302 75.65 47.61 -9.68
C CYS A 302 77.11 47.29 -9.33
N GLY A 303 77.98 47.28 -10.34
CA GLY A 303 79.36 47.72 -10.15
C GLY A 303 80.47 46.89 -10.83
N ARG A 304 81.30 47.64 -11.57
CA ARG A 304 82.69 47.35 -12.05
C ARG A 304 82.73 46.52 -13.34
N ASN A 305 83.28 46.99 -14.46
CA ASN A 305 84.32 48.01 -14.73
C ASN A 305 84.16 48.53 -16.17
#